data_AF-A0A8I0KZ45-F1
#
_entry.id   AF-A0A8I0KZ45-F1
#
_cell.length_a   1.000
_cell.length_b   1.000
_cell.length_c   1.000
_cell.angle_alpha   90.00
_cell.angle_beta   90.00
_cell.angle_gamma   90.00
#
_symmetry.space_group_name_H-M   'P 1'
#
loop_
_entity.id
_entity.type
_entity.pdbx_description
1 polymer ?
#
loop_
_entity_poly.entity_id
_entity_poly.type
_entity_poly.pdbx_seq_one_letter_code
_entity_poly.pdbx_strand_id
1 'polypeptide(L)' 'MEPERAPRLDLLTLLGPAPVDALWEAEKAGWRAFVMGHGGSGYRRGSARHEAWQRGFEAAAASHDPVGLML' A
#
# COMPACT_ATOMS: atom_id res chain seq x y z
N MET A 1 -5.54 -43.75 13.75
CA MET A 1 -4.94 -42.77 12.83
C MET A 1 -5.69 -41.48 13.12
N GLU A 2 -5.17 -40.68 14.06
CA GLU A 2 -5.87 -39.50 14.57
C GLU A 2 -5.85 -38.40 13.50
N PRO A 3 -6.98 -37.72 13.22
CA PRO A 3 -7.01 -36.66 12.23
C PRO A 3 -6.15 -35.49 12.69
N GLU A 4 -5.22 -35.09 11.84
CA GLU A 4 -4.36 -33.93 12.02
C GLU A 4 -5.23 -32.70 12.32
N ARG A 5 -5.14 -32.20 13.56
CA ARG A 5 -5.96 -31.11 14.04
C ARG A 5 -5.54 -29.86 13.29
N ALA A 6 -6.35 -29.42 12.33
CA ALA A 6 -6.14 -28.16 11.61
C ALA A 6 -5.81 -27.05 12.62
N PRO A 7 -4.81 -26.19 12.34
CA PRO A 7 -4.38 -25.16 13.28
C PRO A 7 -5.59 -24.31 13.68
N ARG A 8 -5.87 -24.26 14.98
CA ARG A 8 -6.94 -23.41 15.53
C ARG A 8 -6.56 -21.96 15.23
N LEU A 9 -7.23 -21.37 14.25
CA LEU A 9 -7.15 -19.94 13.96
C LEU A 9 -7.63 -19.19 15.20
N ASP A 10 -6.72 -18.50 15.89
CA ASP A 10 -7.09 -17.61 16.98
C ASP A 10 -7.68 -16.33 16.37
N LEU A 11 -8.99 -16.18 16.46
CA LEU A 11 -9.71 -15.02 15.90
C LEU A 11 -9.24 -13.69 16.50
N LEU A 12 -8.67 -13.69 17.70
CA LEU A 12 -8.11 -12.48 18.30
C LEU A 12 -6.87 -11.99 17.55
N THR A 13 -6.12 -12.89 16.91
CA THR A 13 -4.97 -12.51 16.06
C THR A 13 -5.39 -11.75 14.79
N LEU A 14 -6.64 -11.91 14.33
CA LEU A 14 -7.19 -11.13 13.21
C LEU A 14 -7.54 -9.69 13.58
N LEU A 15 -7.69 -9.42 14.88
CA LEU A 15 -7.98 -8.08 15.41
C LEU A 15 -6.70 -7.27 15.68
N GLY A 16 -5.53 -7.92 15.64
CA GLY A 16 -4.25 -7.23 15.73
C GLY A 16 -4.02 -6.36 14.49
N PRO A 17 -3.22 -5.28 14.61
CA PRO A 17 -2.87 -4.48 13.46
C PRO A 17 -2.23 -5.36 12.38
N ALA A 18 -2.81 -5.32 11.18
CA ALA A 18 -2.24 -6.05 10.05
C ALA A 18 -0.80 -5.58 9.81
N PRO A 19 0.10 -6.49 9.37
CA PRO A 19 1.44 -6.10 8.93
C PRO A 19 1.34 -4.97 7.92
N VAL A 20 2.14 -3.91 8.10
CA VAL A 20 2.18 -2.80 7.16
C VAL A 20 2.79 -3.30 5.85
N ASP A 21 2.00 -3.30 4.78
CA ASP A 21 2.51 -3.56 3.44
C ASP A 21 3.29 -2.34 2.95
N ALA A 22 4.62 -2.46 2.94
CA ALA A 22 5.52 -1.38 2.58
C ALA A 22 5.41 -0.94 1.11
N LEU A 23 4.90 -1.79 0.21
CA LEU A 23 4.66 -1.41 -1.18
C LEU A 23 3.34 -0.65 -1.30
N TRP A 24 2.30 -1.10 -0.60
CA TRP A 24 1.04 -0.36 -0.51
C TRP A 24 1.22 1.03 0.09
N GLU A 25 2.00 1.17 1.16
CA GLU A 25 2.31 2.49 1.73
C GLU A 25 3.07 3.39 0.75
N ALA A 26 3.98 2.83 -0.03
CA ALA A 26 4.71 3.58 -1.05
C ALA A 26 3.76 4.06 -2.16
N GLU A 27 2.84 3.21 -2.61
CA GLU A 27 1.81 3.54 -3.61
C GLU A 27 0.88 4.66 -3.12
N LYS A 28 0.37 4.56 -1.90
CA LYS A 28 -0.41 5.65 -1.26
C LYS A 28 0.40 6.95 -1.15
N ALA A 29 1.68 6.85 -0.82
CA ALA A 29 2.55 8.03 -0.76
C ALA A 29 2.73 8.68 -2.14
N GLY A 30 2.77 7.91 -3.23
CA GLY A 30 2.76 8.41 -4.60
C GLY A 30 1.49 9.17 -4.95
N TRP A 31 0.34 8.57 -4.61
CA TRP A 31 -0.96 9.22 -4.81
C TRP A 31 -1.06 10.56 -4.08
N ARG A 32 -0.70 10.59 -2.80
CA ARG A 32 -0.68 11.81 -1.98
C ARG A 32 0.26 12.86 -2.55
N ALA A 33 1.43 12.44 -3.04
CA ALA A 33 2.39 13.35 -3.65
C ALA A 33 1.79 14.03 -4.89
N PHE A 34 1.07 13.30 -5.75
CA PHE A 34 0.35 13.91 -6.87
C PHE A 34 -0.70 14.93 -6.42
N VAL A 35 -1.60 14.53 -5.49
CA VAL A 35 -2.66 15.40 -4.96
C VAL A 35 -2.10 16.68 -4.34
N MET A 36 -0.96 16.58 -3.64
CA MET A 36 -0.32 17.71 -2.97
C MET A 36 0.66 18.48 -3.87
N GLY A 37 0.85 18.09 -5.14
CA GLY A 37 1.74 18.77 -6.08
C GLY A 37 3.25 18.52 -5.85
N HIS A 38 3.62 17.41 -5.23
CA HIS A 38 5.01 16.99 -5.00
C HIS A 38 5.46 15.93 -6.00
N GLY A 39 6.48 16.22 -6.82
CA GLY A 39 6.95 15.30 -7.87
C GLY A 39 8.06 14.32 -7.49
N GLY A 40 8.48 14.29 -6.23
CA GLY A 40 9.67 13.54 -5.79
C GLY A 40 9.35 12.32 -4.92
N SER A 41 9.92 11.17 -5.28
CA SER A 41 9.95 9.98 -4.43
C SER A 41 11.13 10.02 -3.47
N GLY A 42 10.90 9.75 -2.18
CA GLY A 42 11.98 9.58 -1.18
C GLY A 42 12.68 8.21 -1.24
N TYR A 43 12.23 7.30 -2.12
CA TYR A 43 12.80 5.96 -2.25
C TYR A 43 13.96 5.92 -3.24
N ARG A 44 14.87 4.96 -3.06
CA ARG A 44 15.96 4.70 -4.02
C ARG A 44 15.36 4.35 -5.39
N ARG A 45 15.75 5.07 -6.44
CA ARG A 45 15.35 4.78 -7.82
C ARG A 45 15.69 3.34 -8.20
N GLY A 46 14.76 2.65 -8.88
CA GLY A 46 14.87 1.23 -9.25
C GLY A 46 14.60 0.25 -8.09
N SER A 47 14.21 0.72 -6.91
CA SER A 47 13.70 -0.17 -5.86
C SER A 47 12.21 -0.45 -6.06
N ALA A 48 11.74 -1.60 -5.56
CA ALA A 48 10.31 -1.95 -5.60
C ALA A 48 9.41 -0.89 -4.95
N ARG A 49 9.88 -0.19 -3.92
CA ARG A 49 9.15 0.93 -3.29
C ARG A 49 9.09 2.16 -4.20
N HIS A 50 10.14 2.46 -4.94
CA HIS A 50 10.11 3.55 -5.92
C HIS A 50 9.13 3.24 -7.05
N GLU A 51 9.11 2.00 -7.54
CA GLU A 51 8.14 1.55 -8.56
C GLU A 51 6.70 1.60 -8.03
N ALA A 52 6.46 1.15 -6.80
CA ALA A 52 5.14 1.25 -6.18
C ALA A 52 4.68 2.70 -6.01
N TRP A 53 5.58 3.57 -5.55
CA TRP A 53 5.32 5.00 -5.47
C TRP A 53 4.97 5.59 -6.84
N GLN A 54 5.72 5.24 -7.88
CA GLN A 54 5.49 5.74 -9.24
C GLN A 54 4.12 5.30 -9.76
N ARG A 55 3.73 4.04 -9.54
CA ARG A 55 2.39 3.56 -9.90
C ARG A 55 1.27 4.37 -9.25
N GLY A 56 1.39 4.66 -7.95
CA GLY A 56 0.39 5.45 -7.24
C GLY A 56 0.30 6.89 -7.73
N PHE A 57 1.45 7.51 -8.06
CA PHE A 57 1.49 8.84 -8.64
C PHE A 57 0.83 8.88 -10.03
N GLU A 58 1.13 7.91 -10.90
CA GLU A 58 0.54 7.80 -12.23
C GLU A 58 -0.96 7.49 -12.18
N ALA A 59 -1.39 6.61 -11.27
CA ALA A 59 -2.80 6.31 -11.07
C ALA A 59 -3.60 7.55 -10.62
N ALA A 60 -3.03 8.36 -9.71
CA ALA A 60 -3.64 9.62 -9.31
C ALA A 60 -3.72 10.62 -10.47
N ALA A 61 -2.67 10.70 -11.29
CA ALA A 61 -2.66 11.56 -12.48
C ALA A 61 -3.70 11.15 -13.55
N ALA A 62 -3.99 9.85 -13.65
CA ALA A 62 -5.01 9.31 -14.55
C ALA A 62 -6.43 9.35 -13.96
N SER A 63 -6.58 9.65 -12.67
CA SER A 63 -7.87 9.66 -11.98
C SER A 63 -8.70 10.91 -12.34
N HIS A 64 -10.02 10.72 -12.45
CA HIS A 64 -10.96 11.83 -12.63
C HIS A 64 -11.20 12.62 -11.34
N ASP A 65 -11.05 11.97 -10.18
CA ASP A 65 -11.17 12.57 -8.86
C ASP A 65 -10.09 12.04 -7.89
N PRO A 66 -8.83 12.46 -8.06
CA PRO A 66 -7.73 11.99 -7.22
C PRO A 66 -7.84 12.48 -5.77
N VAL A 67 -8.53 13.60 -5.51
CA VAL A 67 -8.70 14.14 -4.16
C VAL A 67 -9.77 13.36 -3.41
N GLY A 68 -10.93 13.11 -4.02
CA GLY A 68 -12.05 12.39 -3.38
C GLY A 68 -11.79 10.90 -3.16
N LEU A 69 -10.87 10.30 -3.92
CA LEU A 69 -10.46 8.90 -3.76
C LEU A 69 -9.23 8.70 -2.84
N MET A 70 -8.71 9.77 -2.26
CA MET A 70 -7.57 9.70 -1.34
C MET A 70 -8.04 9.22 0.05
N LEU A 71 -7.63 8.00 0.42
CA LEU A 71 -7.86 7.40 1.75
C LEU A 71 -6.92 7.97 2.84
#